data_AF-A0A956LA16-F1
#
_entry.id   AF-A0A956LA16-F1
#
_cell.length_a   1.000
_cell.length_b   1.000
_cell.length_c   1.000
_cell.angle_alpha   90.00
_cell.angle_beta   90.00
_cell.angle_gamma   90.00
#
_symmetry.space_group_name_H-M   'P 1'
#
loop_
_entity.id
_entity.type
_entity.pdbx_description
1 polymer ?
#
loop_
_entity_poly.entity_id
_entity_poly.type
_entity_poly.pdbx_seq_one_letter_code
_entity_poly.pdbx_strand_id
1 'polypeptide(L)'
;MSALQLGFNDAAERRERQLKGFAMGSQLRDQAVSDLEQGRDAMWQGRAFEALKIAAGIHVELTTDDVWHVLERWQEPAPSEPKSMAAVVLRGVREGPIVAADRAPRASCRPECKARPLRVWKSLIYWARQG
;
A
#
# COMPACT_ATOMS: atom_id res chain seq x y z
N MET A 1 24.02 44.48 51.39
CA MET A 1 22.71 43.99 50.90
C MET A 1 22.70 44.17 49.39
N SER A 2 22.80 43.10 48.61
CA SER A 2 22.79 43.18 47.14
C SER A 2 21.71 42.23 46.62
N ALA A 3 20.64 42.83 46.11
CA ALA A 3 19.58 42.17 45.38
C ALA A 3 19.79 42.50 43.91
N LEU A 4 20.10 41.50 43.06
CA LEU A 4 19.95 41.56 41.60
C LEU A 4 20.50 40.24 40.99
N GLN A 5 19.72 39.16 41.08
CA GLN A 5 20.07 37.94 40.33
C GLN A 5 18.86 37.05 40.03
N LEU A 6 17.79 37.65 39.48
CA LEU A 6 16.66 36.89 38.94
C LEU A 6 16.16 37.62 37.68
N GLY A 7 16.57 37.17 36.49
CA GLY A 7 16.05 37.77 35.25
C GLY A 7 16.55 37.16 33.93
N PHE A 8 17.67 36.44 33.93
CA PHE A 8 18.26 35.93 32.67
C PHE A 8 17.84 34.50 32.27
N ASN A 9 17.20 33.72 33.15
CA ASN A 9 16.80 32.33 32.84
C ASN A 9 15.50 32.19 32.03
N ASP A 10 14.63 33.20 32.02
CA ASP A 10 13.23 33.04 31.59
C ASP A 10 13.08 33.02 30.04
N ALA A 11 13.91 33.78 29.31
CA ALA A 11 13.81 33.85 27.85
C ALA A 11 14.34 32.58 27.14
N ALA A 12 15.41 31.98 27.68
CA ALA A 12 15.98 30.74 27.15
C ALA A 12 15.04 29.54 27.39
N GLU A 13 14.48 29.44 28.60
CA GLU A 13 13.53 28.38 28.96
C GLU A 13 12.23 28.46 28.15
N ARG A 14 11.70 29.66 27.87
CA ARG A 14 10.53 29.84 27.00
C ARG A 14 10.79 29.40 25.57
N ARG A 15 11.95 29.75 25.01
CA ARG A 15 12.34 29.37 23.64
C ARG A 15 12.54 27.86 23.52
N GLU A 16 13.13 27.22 24.53
CA GLU A 16 13.31 25.78 24.56
C GLU A 16 11.98 25.03 24.69
N ARG A 17 11.06 25.50 25.56
CA ARG A 17 9.69 24.94 25.66
C ARG A 17 8.91 25.11 24.35
N GLN A 18 9.05 26.25 23.68
CA GLN A 18 8.38 26.52 22.41
C GLN A 18 8.93 25.64 21.27
N LEU A 19 10.25 25.44 21.20
CA LEU A 19 10.88 24.53 20.23
C LEU A 19 10.51 23.06 20.50
N LYS A 20 10.49 22.64 21.76
CA LYS A 20 10.03 21.29 22.15
C LYS A 20 8.56 21.06 21.82
N GLY A 21 7.69 22.04 22.08
CA GLY A 21 6.26 21.98 21.74
C GLY A 21 6.02 21.89 20.22
N PHE A 22 6.79 22.63 19.42
CA PHE A 22 6.70 22.56 17.96
C PHE A 22 7.21 21.22 17.40
N ALA A 23 8.34 20.73 17.89
CA ALA A 23 8.90 19.43 17.48
C ALA A 23 7.99 18.27 17.85
N MET A 24 7.44 18.27 19.06
CA MET A 24 6.50 17.24 19.53
C MET A 24 5.18 17.29 18.78
N GLY A 25 4.68 18.48 18.44
CA GLY A 25 3.49 18.65 17.61
C GLY A 25 3.67 18.21 16.15
N SER A 26 4.88 18.31 15.60
CA SER A 26 5.19 17.75 14.27
C SER A 26 5.33 16.22 14.33
N GLN A 27 6.03 15.68 15.32
CA GLN A 27 6.17 14.22 15.50
C GLN A 27 4.83 13.51 15.72
N LEU A 28 3.92 14.10 16.50
CA LEU A 28 2.58 13.52 16.72
C LEU A 28 1.71 13.58 15.45
N ARG A 29 1.85 14.63 14.63
CA ARG A 29 1.17 14.72 13.33
C ARG A 29 1.74 13.71 12.34
N ASP A 30 3.06 13.57 12.27
CA ASP A 30 3.72 12.64 11.36
C ASP A 30 3.40 11.18 11.73
N GLN A 31 3.35 10.86 13.02
CA GLN A 31 2.93 9.54 13.50
C GLN A 31 1.47 9.25 13.15
N ALA A 32 0.56 10.21 13.38
CA ALA A 32 -0.85 10.05 13.04
C ALA A 32 -1.08 9.87 11.53
N VAL A 33 -0.32 10.59 10.69
CA VAL A 33 -0.36 10.42 9.23
C VAL A 33 0.16 9.03 8.84
N SER A 34 1.29 8.59 9.42
CA SER A 34 1.85 7.27 9.13
C SER A 34 0.90 6.13 9.53
N ASP A 35 0.26 6.21 10.70
CA ASP A 35 -0.68 5.18 11.17
C ASP A 35 -1.94 5.12 10.27
N LEU A 36 -2.41 6.28 9.80
CA LEU A 36 -3.53 6.38 8.85
C LEU A 36 -3.16 5.80 7.48
N GLU A 37 -1.95 6.06 6.98
CA GLU A 37 -1.45 5.52 5.72
C GLU A 37 -1.28 4.00 5.77
N GLN A 38 -0.71 3.48 6.86
CA GLN A 38 -0.56 2.03 7.08
C GLN A 38 -1.92 1.33 7.18
N GLY A 39 -2.87 1.92 7.92
CA GLY A 39 -4.24 1.39 8.03
C GLY A 39 -4.97 1.38 6.68
N ARG A 40 -4.82 2.46 5.90
CA ARG A 40 -5.40 2.57 4.56
C ARG A 40 -4.85 1.51 3.61
N ASP A 41 -3.53 1.29 3.60
CA ASP A 41 -2.92 0.31 2.71
C ASP A 41 -3.25 -1.13 3.12
N ALA A 42 -3.40 -1.42 4.42
CA ALA A 42 -3.88 -2.72 4.87
C ALA A 42 -5.30 -3.02 4.37
N MET A 43 -6.21 -2.05 4.48
CA MET A 43 -7.57 -2.18 3.95
C MET A 43 -7.56 -2.37 2.42
N TRP A 44 -6.77 -1.55 1.73
CA TRP A 44 -6.62 -1.65 0.28
C TRP A 44 -6.08 -3.01 -0.16
N GLN A 45 -5.06 -3.53 0.52
CA GLN A 45 -4.49 -4.86 0.24
C GLN A 45 -5.53 -5.97 0.43
N GLY A 46 -6.42 -5.84 1.43
CA GLY A 46 -7.56 -6.74 1.60
C GLY A 46 -8.49 -6.73 0.39
N ARG A 47 -8.88 -5.54 -0.08
CA ARG A 47 -9.74 -5.37 -1.27
C ARG A 47 -9.07 -5.88 -2.54
N ALA A 48 -7.80 -5.54 -2.74
CA ALA A 48 -7.00 -6.03 -3.87
C ALA A 48 -6.84 -7.55 -3.87
N PHE A 49 -6.75 -8.18 -2.70
CA PHE A 49 -6.72 -9.64 -2.60
C PHE A 49 -8.05 -10.28 -3.00
N GLU A 50 -9.18 -9.69 -2.63
CA GLU A 50 -10.50 -10.12 -3.11
C GLU A 50 -10.62 -9.97 -4.63
N ALA A 51 -10.16 -8.84 -5.18
CA ALA A 51 -10.10 -8.60 -6.61
C ALA A 51 -9.26 -9.66 -7.35
N LEU A 52 -8.12 -10.04 -6.77
CA LEU A 52 -7.25 -11.11 -7.30
C LEU A 52 -7.99 -12.45 -7.35
N LYS A 53 -8.70 -12.84 -6.29
CA LYS A 53 -9.48 -14.08 -6.27
C LYS A 53 -10.59 -14.09 -7.33
N ILE A 54 -11.21 -12.93 -7.58
CA ILE A 54 -12.24 -12.79 -8.61
C ILE A 54 -11.62 -12.91 -10.00
N ALA A 55 -10.53 -12.19 -10.28
CA ALA A 55 -9.81 -12.32 -11.56
C ALA A 55 -9.36 -13.76 -11.80
N ALA A 56 -8.78 -14.42 -10.79
CA ALA A 56 -8.41 -15.83 -10.84
C ALA A 56 -9.64 -16.72 -11.05
N GLY A 57 -10.80 -16.39 -10.49
CA GLY A 57 -12.03 -17.15 -10.68
C GLY A 57 -12.63 -17.06 -12.09
N ILE A 58 -12.24 -16.03 -12.87
CA ILE A 58 -12.75 -15.77 -14.23
C ILE A 58 -11.78 -16.27 -15.29
N HIS A 59 -10.48 -16.12 -15.05
CA HIS A 59 -9.43 -16.39 -16.03
C HIS A 59 -8.58 -17.60 -15.66
N VAL A 60 -8.25 -18.42 -16.67
CA VAL A 60 -7.29 -19.53 -16.53
C VAL A 60 -5.89 -19.01 -16.19
N GLU A 61 -5.48 -17.93 -16.85
CA GLU A 61 -4.22 -17.22 -16.66
C GLU A 61 -4.52 -15.72 -16.47
N LEU A 62 -3.79 -15.05 -15.60
CA LEU A 62 -3.97 -13.62 -15.29
C LEU A 62 -2.66 -12.88 -15.07
N THR A 63 -2.68 -11.55 -15.24
CA THR A 63 -1.63 -10.63 -14.82
C THR A 63 -2.17 -9.65 -13.77
N THR A 64 -1.29 -8.77 -13.26
CA THR A 64 -1.72 -7.69 -12.36
C THR A 64 -2.73 -6.74 -12.99
N ASP A 65 -2.77 -6.63 -14.32
CA ASP A 65 -3.75 -5.78 -15.01
C ASP A 65 -5.17 -6.30 -14.83
N ASP A 66 -5.36 -7.62 -14.80
CA ASP A 66 -6.68 -8.21 -14.57
C ASP A 66 -7.18 -7.89 -13.14
N VAL A 67 -6.27 -7.80 -12.17
CA VAL A 67 -6.59 -7.37 -10.80
C VAL A 67 -6.95 -5.88 -10.77
N TRP A 68 -6.17 -5.04 -11.45
CA TRP A 68 -6.44 -3.60 -11.58
C TRP A 68 -7.80 -3.34 -12.22
N HIS A 69 -8.16 -4.09 -13.27
CA HIS A 69 -9.45 -3.95 -13.94
C HIS A 69 -10.63 -4.21 -13.00
N VAL A 70 -10.51 -5.18 -12.09
CA VAL A 70 -11.52 -5.44 -11.06
C VAL A 70 -11.58 -4.29 -10.05
N LEU A 71 -10.45 -3.79 -9.58
CA LEU A 71 -10.36 -2.67 -8.65
C LEU A 71 -10.93 -1.37 -9.24
N GLU A 72 -10.64 -1.08 -10.51
CA GLU A 72 -11.16 0.07 -11.24
C GLU A 72 -12.69 -0.02 -11.39
N ARG A 73 -13.24 -1.22 -11.64
CA ARG A 73 -14.69 -1.45 -11.65
C ARG A 73 -15.34 -1.25 -10.28
N TRP A 74 -14.61 -1.51 -9.20
CA TRP A 74 -15.06 -1.23 -7.83
C TRP A 74 -14.86 0.22 -7.42
N GLN A 75 -14.26 1.04 -8.28
CA GLN A 75 -13.88 2.42 -7.98
C GLN A 75 -12.97 2.52 -6.75
N GLU A 76 -12.13 1.49 -6.54
CA GLU A 76 -11.16 1.51 -5.45
C GLU A 76 -10.05 2.52 -5.77
N PRO A 77 -9.71 3.43 -4.84
CA PRO A 77 -8.63 4.38 -5.06
C PRO A 77 -7.29 3.64 -5.20
N ALA A 78 -6.32 4.29 -5.85
CA ALA A 78 -4.97 3.78 -5.90
C ALA A 78 -4.36 3.67 -4.49
N PRO A 79 -3.51 2.67 -4.22
CA PRO A 79 -2.84 2.53 -2.94
C PRO A 79 -1.89 3.71 -2.69
N SER A 80 -1.61 3.98 -1.42
CA SER A 80 -0.60 4.97 -1.02
C SER A 80 0.77 4.52 -1.51
N GLU A 81 1.08 3.24 -1.33
CA GLU A 81 2.33 2.64 -1.76
C GLU A 81 2.19 1.87 -3.09
N PRO A 82 3.00 2.20 -4.12
CA PRO A 82 3.02 1.47 -5.39
C PRO A 82 3.34 -0.03 -5.26
N LYS A 83 4.03 -0.42 -4.18
CA LYS A 83 4.41 -1.82 -3.92
C LYS A 83 3.28 -2.67 -3.35
N SER A 84 2.15 -2.08 -2.95
CA SER A 84 1.01 -2.79 -2.37
C SER A 84 0.46 -3.89 -3.30
N MET A 85 0.45 -3.68 -4.62
CA MET A 85 0.04 -4.74 -5.57
C MET A 85 1.00 -5.94 -5.57
N ALA A 86 2.31 -5.71 -5.43
CA ALA A 86 3.28 -6.79 -5.37
C ALA A 86 3.09 -7.66 -4.10
N ALA A 87 2.79 -7.02 -2.96
CA ALA A 87 2.46 -7.72 -1.72
C ALA A 87 1.20 -8.60 -1.87
N VAL A 88 0.17 -8.10 -2.54
CA VAL A 88 -1.07 -8.84 -2.82
C VAL A 88 -0.80 -10.08 -3.69
N VAL A 89 0.02 -9.95 -4.72
CA VAL A 89 0.39 -11.10 -5.57
C VAL A 89 1.20 -12.13 -4.81
N LEU A 90 2.19 -11.71 -4.01
CA LEU A 90 2.98 -12.62 -3.16
C LEU A 90 2.07 -13.38 -2.17
N ARG A 91 1.11 -12.67 -1.57
CA ARG A 91 0.06 -13.27 -0.74
C ARG A 91 -0.76 -14.28 -1.52
N GLY A 92 -1.15 -13.97 -2.76
CA GLY A 92 -1.89 -14.87 -3.66
C GLY A 92 -1.13 -16.13 -4.06
N VAL A 93 0.19 -16.06 -4.17
CA VAL A 93 1.02 -17.27 -4.38
C VAL A 93 1.08 -18.10 -3.10
N ARG A 94 1.27 -17.45 -1.95
CA ARG A 94 1.38 -18.12 -0.65
C ARG A 94 0.09 -18.80 -0.21
N GLU A 95 -1.06 -18.15 -0.40
CA GLU A 95 -2.37 -18.66 0.03
C GLU A 95 -3.00 -19.61 -1.00
N GLY A 96 -2.38 -19.79 -2.17
CA GLY A 96 -2.81 -20.74 -3.19
C GLY A 96 -3.93 -20.34 -4.16
N PRO A 97 -4.47 -19.10 -4.26
CA PRO A 97 -5.37 -18.77 -5.37
C PRO A 97 -4.68 -18.77 -6.74
N ILE A 98 -3.36 -18.52 -6.80
CA ILE A 98 -2.58 -18.46 -8.04
C ILE A 98 -1.20 -19.12 -7.89
N VAL A 99 -0.61 -19.51 -9.02
CA VAL A 99 0.78 -20.01 -9.10
C VAL A 99 1.50 -19.36 -10.28
N ALA A 100 2.84 -19.27 -10.23
CA ALA A 100 3.62 -18.78 -11.37
C ALA A 100 3.34 -19.66 -12.60
N ALA A 101 3.00 -19.02 -13.73
CA ALA A 101 2.88 -19.73 -14.99
C ALA A 101 4.25 -19.84 -15.65
N ASP A 102 4.53 -20.97 -16.30
CA ASP A 102 5.69 -21.13 -17.18
C ASP A 102 5.38 -20.51 -18.55
N ARG A 103 5.25 -19.18 -18.57
CA ARG A 103 4.87 -18.38 -19.73
C ARG A 103 5.77 -17.16 -19.85
N ALA A 104 5.97 -16.73 -21.10
CA ALA A 104 6.60 -15.44 -21.36
C ALA A 104 5.76 -14.30 -20.73
N PRO A 105 6.41 -13.24 -20.22
CA PRO A 105 5.69 -12.06 -19.72
C PRO A 105 4.76 -11.46 -20.79
N ARG A 106 3.57 -11.02 -20.38
CA ARG A 106 2.59 -10.33 -21.23
C ARG A 106 2.77 -8.83 -21.12
N ALA A 107 2.71 -8.10 -22.22
CA ALA A 107 2.73 -6.63 -22.18
C ALA A 107 1.52 -6.08 -21.41
N SER A 108 1.74 -5.07 -20.57
CA SER A 108 0.64 -4.38 -19.89
C SER A 108 -0.26 -3.66 -20.89
N CYS A 109 -1.57 -3.73 -20.68
CA CYS A 109 -2.58 -3.01 -21.46
C CYS A 109 -2.83 -1.59 -20.93
N ARG A 110 -2.26 -1.24 -19.76
CA ARG A 110 -2.46 0.07 -19.13
C ARG A 110 -1.56 1.14 -19.77
N PRO A 111 -2.10 2.28 -20.22
CA PRO A 111 -1.35 3.30 -20.96
C PRO A 111 -0.18 3.90 -20.17
N GLU A 112 -0.34 4.08 -18.85
CA GLU A 112 0.69 4.58 -17.94
C GLU A 112 1.91 3.64 -17.83
N CYS A 113 1.72 2.35 -18.11
CA CYS A 113 2.76 1.33 -17.98
C CYS A 113 3.61 1.16 -19.25
N LYS A 114 3.30 1.85 -20.35
CA LYS A 114 4.05 1.81 -21.63
C LYS A 114 4.39 0.38 -22.09
N ALA A 115 3.41 -0.53 -22.02
CA ALA A 115 3.57 -1.93 -22.40
C ALA A 115 4.67 -2.70 -21.61
N ARG A 116 4.97 -2.28 -20.37
CA ARG A 116 5.90 -3.01 -19.48
C ARG A 116 5.54 -4.50 -19.43
N PRO A 117 6.54 -5.41 -19.51
CA PRO A 117 6.28 -6.84 -19.37
C PRO A 117 5.78 -7.18 -17.96
N LEU A 118 4.63 -7.84 -17.90
CA LEU A 118 3.99 -8.34 -16.70
C LEU A 118 4.10 -9.85 -16.62
N ARG A 119 4.38 -10.35 -15.43
CA ARG A 119 4.37 -11.78 -15.16
C ARG A 119 2.95 -12.34 -15.30
N VAL A 120 2.85 -13.50 -15.92
CA VAL A 120 1.61 -14.27 -16.04
C VAL A 120 1.54 -15.28 -14.90
N TRP A 121 0.35 -15.41 -14.32
CA TRP A 121 0.02 -16.33 -13.24
C TRP A 121 -1.06 -17.28 -13.71
N LYS A 122 -1.00 -18.54 -13.27
CA LYS A 122 -2.06 -19.52 -13.49
C LYS A 122 -3.00 -19.49 -12.31
N SER A 123 -4.30 -19.44 -12.57
CA SER A 123 -5.33 -19.52 -11.54
C SER A 123 -5.48 -20.96 -11.04
N LEU A 124 -5.59 -21.15 -9.73
CA LEU A 124 -5.98 -22.43 -9.14
C LEU A 124 -7.49 -22.47 -8.81
N ILE A 125 -8.11 -21.31 -8.62
CA ILE A 125 -9.56 -21.18 -8.37
C ILE A 125 -10.37 -21.59 -9.60
N TYR A 126 -9.94 -21.16 -10.79
CA TYR A 126 -10.64 -21.48 -12.04
C TYR A 126 -10.77 -22.99 -12.22
N TRP A 127 -9.66 -23.72 -12.06
CA TRP A 127 -9.64 -25.17 -12.21
C TRP A 127 -10.41 -25.89 -11.12
N ALA A 128 -10.33 -25.42 -9.87
CA ALA A 128 -11.10 -25.99 -8.77
C ALA A 128 -12.62 -25.87 -8.95
N ARG A 129 -13.11 -24.97 -9.81
CA ARG A 129 -14.55 -24.82 -10.13
C ARG A 129 -15.02 -25.70 -11.29
N GLN A 130 -14.10 -26.25 -12.08
CA GLN A 130 -14.41 -27.01 -13.29
C GLN A 130 -14.37 -28.53 -13.07
N GLY A 131 -13.82 -28.99 -11.93
CA GLY A 131 -13.82 -30.39 -11.50
C GLY A 131 -14.79 -30.61 -10.37
#